data_AF-A0A379F4D5-F1
#
_entry.id   AF-A0A379F4D5-F1
#
_cell.length_a   1.000
_cell.length_b   1.000
_cell.length_c   1.000
_cell.angle_alpha   90.00
_cell.angle_beta   90.00
_cell.angle_gamma   90.00
#
_symmetry.space_group_name_H-M   'P 1'
#
loop_
_entity.id
_entity.type
_entity.pdbx_description
1 polymer ?
#
loop_
_entity_poly.entity_id
_entity_poly.type
_entity_poly.pdbx_seq_one_letter_code
_entity_poly.pdbx_strand_id
1 'polypeptide(L)'
;MDVSMIPALVKEWEMNIKLLTFVVTALAVFFLVTYAIFFYWNIDDNNKWSTFFSFTSTFGILATIFVYYMQKESDDKKQKARDDIIKRNIKSIIKEKKDTINDINEFINSSFQEEIISFKVEYSVKLPIALISLIENNELFQYKIIRISNNELLKEAISNRYKVSDEIAQSVEELKKIIYHLDRHVSMAIIDKLSREEIHNRNKIKILIDFRDRISLDYLSKLDEIMKRITPLH
;
A
#
# COMPACT_ATOMS: atom_id res chain seq x y z
N MET A 1 -22.48 15.64 -2.51
CA MET A 1 -21.27 16.13 -3.21
C MET A 1 -20.09 15.49 -2.53
N ASP A 2 -19.39 14.61 -3.22
CA ASP A 2 -18.31 13.81 -2.64
C ASP A 2 -17.08 14.72 -2.41
N VAL A 3 -16.75 14.98 -1.14
CA VAL A 3 -15.70 15.94 -0.73
C VAL A 3 -14.32 15.51 -1.26
N SER A 4 -14.18 14.24 -1.67
CA SER A 4 -13.00 13.69 -2.34
C SER A 4 -12.75 14.21 -3.76
N MET A 5 -13.74 14.85 -4.42
CA MET A 5 -13.60 15.38 -5.79
C MET A 5 -13.00 16.80 -5.86
N ILE A 6 -13.09 17.57 -4.77
CA ILE A 6 -12.62 18.97 -4.72
C ILE A 6 -11.09 19.07 -4.98
N PRO A 7 -10.22 18.23 -4.40
CA PRO A 7 -8.78 18.30 -4.66
C PRO A 7 -8.38 17.92 -6.09
N ALA A 8 -9.17 17.04 -6.74
CA ALA A 8 -8.94 16.63 -8.12
C ALA A 8 -9.28 17.75 -9.10
N LEU A 9 -10.44 18.41 -8.90
CA LEU A 9 -10.88 19.54 -9.71
C LEU A 9 -9.95 20.76 -9.58
N VAL A 10 -9.47 21.06 -8.38
CA VAL A 10 -8.51 22.16 -8.15
C VAL A 10 -7.19 21.91 -8.90
N LYS A 11 -6.68 20.67 -8.89
CA LYS A 11 -5.45 20.31 -9.61
C LYS A 11 -5.60 20.33 -11.12
N GLU A 12 -6.73 19.87 -11.63
CA GLU A 12 -7.03 19.94 -13.06
C GLU A 12 -7.10 21.40 -13.52
N TRP A 13 -7.68 22.27 -12.69
CA TRP A 13 -7.74 23.71 -12.92
C TRP A 13 -6.35 24.37 -12.90
N GLU A 14 -5.48 24.02 -11.93
CA GLU A 14 -4.09 24.52 -11.88
C GLU A 14 -3.24 24.07 -13.09
N MET A 15 -3.40 22.83 -13.54
CA MET A 15 -2.72 22.30 -14.72
C MET A 15 -3.20 23.03 -15.98
N ASN A 16 -4.51 23.27 -16.09
CA ASN A 16 -5.10 24.03 -17.19
C ASN A 16 -4.60 25.49 -17.21
N ILE A 17 -4.41 26.12 -16.05
CA ILE A 17 -3.85 27.47 -15.97
C ILE A 17 -2.38 27.47 -16.41
N LYS A 18 -1.54 26.56 -15.91
CA LYS A 18 -0.12 26.49 -16.32
C LYS A 18 0.03 26.24 -17.82
N LEU A 19 -0.78 25.33 -18.37
CA LEU A 19 -0.80 25.06 -19.80
C LEU A 19 -1.29 26.27 -20.59
N LEU A 20 -2.35 26.94 -20.12
CA LEU A 20 -2.89 28.16 -20.75
C LEU A 20 -1.85 29.28 -20.75
N THR A 21 -1.19 29.54 -19.61
CA THR A 21 -0.11 30.53 -19.50
C THR A 21 1.02 30.18 -20.46
N PHE A 22 1.44 28.91 -20.51
CA PHE A 22 2.45 28.47 -21.47
C PHE A 22 2.02 28.71 -22.92
N VAL A 23 0.80 28.35 -23.31
CA VAL A 23 0.27 28.55 -24.66
C VAL A 23 0.24 30.04 -25.01
N VAL A 24 -0.24 30.90 -24.12
CA VAL A 24 -0.28 32.35 -24.33
C VAL A 24 1.12 32.92 -24.50
N THR A 25 2.07 32.55 -23.63
CA THR A 25 3.47 32.99 -23.74
C THR A 25 4.13 32.48 -25.01
N ALA A 26 3.91 31.20 -25.36
CA ALA A 26 4.44 30.58 -26.56
C ALA A 26 3.92 31.30 -27.82
N LEU A 27 2.62 31.59 -27.89
CA LEU A 27 2.03 32.37 -28.98
C LEU A 27 2.62 33.77 -29.06
N ALA A 28 2.77 34.47 -27.93
CA ALA A 28 3.36 35.81 -27.91
C ALA A 28 4.80 35.82 -28.45
N VAL A 29 5.64 34.87 -27.99
CA VAL A 29 7.01 34.71 -28.50
C VAL A 29 7.02 34.37 -29.99
N PHE A 30 6.14 33.47 -30.42
CA PHE A 30 6.01 33.09 -31.83
C PHE A 30 5.67 34.28 -32.72
N PHE A 31 4.70 35.10 -32.33
CA PHE A 31 4.33 36.31 -33.07
C PHE A 31 5.44 37.37 -33.07
N LEU A 32 6.12 37.59 -31.95
CA LEU A 32 7.22 38.56 -31.85
C LEU A 32 8.39 38.16 -32.74
N VAL A 33 8.80 36.89 -32.72
CA VAL A 33 9.91 36.40 -33.55
C VAL A 33 9.52 36.38 -35.02
N THR A 34 8.28 36.00 -35.35
CA THR A 34 7.77 36.06 -36.72
C THR A 34 7.80 37.49 -37.25
N TYR A 35 7.30 38.46 -36.48
CA TYR A 35 7.35 39.87 -36.84
C TYR A 35 8.80 40.34 -37.05
N ALA A 36 9.71 39.96 -36.15
CA ALA A 36 11.13 40.31 -36.27
C ALA A 36 11.77 39.75 -37.55
N ILE A 37 11.53 38.49 -37.89
CA ILE A 37 12.07 37.85 -39.11
C ILE A 37 11.61 38.58 -40.38
N PHE A 38 10.35 38.98 -40.46
CA PHE A 38 9.79 39.55 -41.69
C PHE A 38 10.05 41.06 -41.84
N PHE A 39 10.02 41.82 -40.73
CA PHE A 39 9.96 43.29 -40.77
C PHE A 39 11.14 44.01 -40.13
N TYR A 40 11.93 43.34 -39.28
CA TYR A 40 12.99 44.02 -38.51
C TYR A 40 14.40 43.52 -38.84
N TRP A 41 14.58 42.21 -38.95
CA TRP A 41 15.87 41.64 -39.28
C TRP A 41 16.20 41.86 -40.76
N ASN A 42 17.40 42.38 -41.02
CA ASN A 42 17.93 42.62 -42.37
C ASN A 42 18.38 41.29 -43.01
N ILE A 43 17.43 40.38 -43.20
CA ILE A 43 17.59 39.11 -43.89
C ILE A 43 17.13 39.32 -45.34
N ASP A 44 17.89 38.80 -46.31
CA ASP A 44 17.46 38.81 -47.71
C ASP A 44 16.06 38.20 -47.87
N ASP A 45 15.23 38.80 -48.72
CA ASP A 45 13.84 38.35 -48.91
C ASP A 45 13.74 36.89 -49.34
N ASN A 46 14.73 36.38 -50.10
CA ASN A 46 14.83 34.97 -50.49
C ASN A 46 15.10 34.03 -49.30
N ASN A 47 15.70 34.53 -48.22
CA ASN A 47 16.10 33.76 -47.05
C ASN A 47 15.10 33.86 -45.87
N LYS A 48 14.21 34.87 -45.85
CA LYS A 48 13.22 35.07 -44.77
C LYS A 48 12.32 33.86 -44.56
N TRP A 49 11.81 33.27 -45.64
CA TRP A 49 10.97 32.07 -45.58
C TRP A 49 11.73 30.88 -44.99
N SER A 50 12.97 30.65 -45.41
CA SER A 50 13.80 29.55 -44.91
C SER A 50 14.10 29.73 -43.40
N THR A 51 14.41 30.94 -42.97
CA THR A 51 14.60 31.28 -41.55
C THR A 51 13.33 31.09 -40.74
N PHE A 52 12.17 31.53 -41.26
CA PHE A 52 10.88 31.34 -40.61
C PHE A 52 10.51 29.85 -40.44
N PHE A 53 10.72 29.02 -41.48
CA PHE A 53 10.49 27.58 -41.39
C PHE A 53 11.44 26.91 -40.40
N SER A 54 12.71 27.31 -40.39
CA SER A 54 13.72 26.80 -39.43
C SER A 54 13.36 27.15 -37.99
N PHE A 55 12.92 28.39 -37.74
CA PHE A 55 12.41 28.83 -36.45
C PHE A 55 11.17 28.04 -36.03
N THR A 56 10.16 27.96 -36.90
CA THR A 56 8.89 27.27 -36.63
C THR A 56 9.11 25.80 -36.29
N SER A 57 9.99 25.13 -37.04
CA SER A 57 10.36 23.72 -36.80
C SER A 57 11.03 23.55 -35.42
N THR A 58 12.03 24.37 -35.11
CA THR A 58 12.74 24.30 -33.83
C THR A 58 11.81 24.61 -32.66
N PHE A 59 10.97 25.64 -32.81
CA PHE A 59 10.00 26.04 -31.80
C PHE A 59 8.97 24.93 -31.53
N GLY A 60 8.47 24.26 -32.59
CA GLY A 60 7.54 23.14 -32.46
C GLY A 60 8.14 21.94 -31.72
N ILE A 61 9.41 21.61 -31.98
CA ILE A 61 10.12 20.54 -31.25
C ILE A 61 10.26 20.89 -29.77
N LEU A 62 10.74 22.10 -29.46
CA LEU A 62 10.92 22.55 -28.07
C LEU A 62 9.60 22.60 -27.30
N ALA A 63 8.54 23.11 -27.92
CA ALA A 63 7.20 23.13 -27.32
C ALA A 63 6.72 21.71 -27.00
N THR A 64 6.94 20.75 -27.91
CA THR A 64 6.56 19.35 -27.71
C THR A 64 7.34 18.71 -26.56
N ILE A 65 8.66 18.92 -26.49
CA ILE A 65 9.50 18.42 -25.39
C ILE A 65 9.05 19.01 -24.05
N PHE A 66 8.73 20.31 -24.02
CA PHE A 66 8.28 20.98 -22.80
C PHE A 66 6.94 20.45 -22.31
N VAL A 67 5.95 20.31 -23.20
CA VAL A 67 4.65 19.72 -22.87
C VAL A 67 4.80 18.29 -22.37
N TYR A 68 5.65 17.49 -23.02
CA TYR A 68 5.95 16.13 -22.59
C TYR A 68 6.52 16.12 -21.16
N TYR A 69 7.47 17.00 -20.86
CA TYR A 69 8.05 17.09 -19.51
C TYR A 69 7.01 17.47 -18.45
N MET A 70 6.14 18.44 -18.75
CA MET A 70 5.04 18.83 -17.84
C MET A 70 4.04 17.69 -17.61
N GLN A 71 3.68 16.95 -18.66
CA GLN A 71 2.78 15.80 -18.55
C GLN A 71 3.41 14.69 -17.69
N LYS A 72 4.67 14.38 -17.95
CA LYS A 72 5.43 13.38 -17.19
C LYS A 72 5.48 13.72 -15.69
N GLU A 73 5.78 14.97 -15.34
CA GLU A 73 5.81 15.40 -13.94
C GLU A 73 4.43 15.24 -13.25
N SER A 74 3.34 15.52 -13.96
CA SER A 74 1.97 15.34 -13.47
C SER A 74 1.65 13.86 -13.23
N ASP A 75 2.04 13.01 -14.17
CA ASP A 75 1.76 11.57 -14.10
C ASP A 75 2.62 10.88 -13.03
N ASP A 76 3.89 11.26 -12.88
CA ASP A 76 4.76 10.79 -11.79
C ASP A 76 4.17 11.15 -10.41
N LYS A 77 3.61 12.36 -10.26
CA LYS A 77 2.93 12.78 -9.02
C LYS A 77 1.66 11.97 -8.75
N LYS A 78 0.85 11.70 -9.78
CA LYS A 78 -0.35 10.86 -9.65
C LYS A 78 0.03 9.43 -9.29
N GLN A 79 1.07 8.89 -9.92
CA GLN A 79 1.59 7.56 -9.64
C GLN A 79 2.05 7.45 -8.20
N LYS A 80 2.87 8.42 -7.73
CA LYS A 80 3.33 8.49 -6.34
C LYS A 80 2.17 8.57 -5.34
N ALA A 81 1.13 9.34 -5.64
CA ALA A 81 -0.05 9.44 -4.77
C ALA A 81 -0.81 8.09 -4.65
N ARG A 82 -0.95 7.35 -5.76
CA ARG A 82 -1.57 6.01 -5.74
C ARG A 82 -0.71 5.02 -4.97
N ASP A 83 0.58 5.04 -5.24
CA ASP A 83 1.59 4.24 -4.55
C ASP A 83 1.54 4.47 -3.04
N ASP A 84 1.47 5.72 -2.58
CA ASP A 84 1.41 6.08 -1.16
C ASP A 84 0.13 5.57 -0.48
N ILE A 85 -1.01 5.60 -1.16
CA ILE A 85 -2.28 5.05 -0.64
C ILE A 85 -2.14 3.54 -0.41
N ILE A 86 -1.65 2.81 -1.40
CA ILE A 86 -1.49 1.36 -1.28
C ILE A 86 -0.41 1.01 -0.25
N LYS A 87 0.69 1.76 -0.17
CA LYS A 87 1.69 1.61 0.91
C LYS A 87 1.06 1.76 2.29
N ARG A 88 0.18 2.73 2.51
CA ARG A 88 -0.53 2.89 3.80
C ARG A 88 -1.40 1.67 4.10
N ASN A 89 -2.11 1.14 3.10
CA ASN A 89 -2.92 -0.06 3.27
C ASN A 89 -2.04 -1.27 3.64
N ILE A 90 -0.94 -1.50 2.91
CA ILE A 90 0.03 -2.57 3.22
C ILE A 90 0.57 -2.42 4.65
N LYS A 91 0.97 -1.20 5.06
CA LYS A 91 1.45 -0.93 6.42
C LYS A 91 0.41 -1.26 7.49
N SER A 92 -0.84 -0.85 7.27
CA SER A 92 -1.95 -1.13 8.19
C SER A 92 -2.20 -2.64 8.32
N ILE A 93 -2.22 -3.36 7.19
CA ILE A 93 -2.42 -4.80 7.17
C ILE A 93 -1.27 -5.52 7.89
N ILE A 94 -0.01 -5.16 7.59
CA ILE A 94 1.15 -5.76 8.25
C ILE A 94 1.08 -5.53 9.76
N LYS A 95 0.79 -4.30 10.19
CA LYS A 95 0.66 -3.97 11.62
C LYS A 95 -0.39 -4.86 12.28
N GLU A 96 -1.57 -4.95 11.68
CA GLU A 96 -2.65 -5.76 12.22
C GLU A 96 -2.27 -7.25 12.33
N LYS A 97 -1.64 -7.83 11.31
CA LYS A 97 -1.20 -9.24 11.36
C LYS A 97 -0.09 -9.48 12.37
N LYS A 98 0.81 -8.50 12.56
CA LYS A 98 1.81 -8.53 13.62
C LYS A 98 1.16 -8.48 15.00
N ASP A 99 0.17 -7.62 15.19
CA ASP A 99 -0.60 -7.54 16.43
C ASP A 99 -1.28 -8.89 16.73
N THR A 100 -1.89 -9.53 15.74
CA THR A 100 -2.46 -10.90 15.88
C THR A 100 -1.42 -11.92 16.33
N ILE A 101 -0.23 -11.94 15.71
CA ILE A 101 0.86 -12.85 16.08
C ILE A 101 1.33 -12.57 17.51
N ASN A 102 1.51 -11.30 17.85
CA ASN A 102 1.95 -10.88 19.17
C ASN A 102 0.92 -11.21 20.25
N ASP A 103 -0.37 -11.02 19.97
CA ASP A 103 -1.46 -11.40 20.88
C ASP A 103 -1.42 -12.90 21.17
N ILE A 104 -1.21 -13.73 20.13
CA ILE A 104 -1.03 -15.18 20.32
C ILE A 104 0.22 -15.47 21.14
N ASN A 105 1.35 -14.84 20.84
CA ASN A 105 2.60 -15.07 21.57
C ASN A 105 2.51 -14.62 23.04
N GLU A 106 1.79 -13.53 23.32
CA GLU A 106 1.51 -13.05 24.67
C GLU A 106 0.58 -14.00 25.41
N PHE A 107 -0.43 -14.56 24.72
CA PHE A 107 -1.20 -15.68 25.27
C PHE A 107 -0.27 -16.81 25.71
N ILE A 108 0.70 -17.20 24.88
CA ILE A 108 1.60 -18.33 25.16
C ILE A 108 2.63 -18.06 26.28
N ASN A 109 3.07 -16.81 26.44
CA ASN A 109 4.20 -16.48 27.32
C ASN A 109 3.84 -16.33 28.80
N SER A 110 2.57 -16.14 29.14
CA SER A 110 2.07 -16.24 30.51
C SER A 110 1.98 -17.71 30.91
N SER A 111 3.08 -18.23 31.44
CA SER A 111 3.16 -19.40 32.33
C SER A 111 2.28 -20.60 31.94
N PHE A 112 2.52 -21.16 30.76
CA PHE A 112 1.99 -22.46 30.32
C PHE A 112 2.53 -23.68 31.10
N GLN A 113 3.29 -23.46 32.19
CA GLN A 113 4.22 -24.48 32.66
C GLN A 113 3.68 -25.49 33.65
N GLU A 114 2.53 -25.35 34.32
CA GLU A 114 2.01 -26.48 35.13
C GLU A 114 0.52 -26.43 35.52
N GLU A 115 -0.19 -25.30 35.38
CA GLU A 115 -1.52 -25.11 35.99
C GLU A 115 -2.72 -25.18 35.02
N ILE A 116 -2.51 -25.17 33.69
CA ILE A 116 -3.63 -25.07 32.72
C ILE A 116 -4.33 -26.41 32.51
N ILE A 117 -5.63 -26.46 32.84
CA ILE A 117 -6.48 -27.65 32.76
C ILE A 117 -7.43 -27.64 31.57
N SER A 118 -7.74 -26.49 30.98
CA SER A 118 -8.50 -26.48 29.72
C SER A 118 -8.27 -25.23 28.89
N PHE A 119 -8.45 -25.40 27.58
CA PHE A 119 -8.52 -24.32 26.61
C PHE A 119 -9.94 -24.21 26.06
N LYS A 120 -10.42 -22.98 25.94
CA LYS A 120 -11.66 -22.67 25.24
C LYS A 120 -11.39 -21.62 24.18
N VAL A 121 -12.14 -21.73 23.09
CA VAL A 121 -12.20 -20.71 22.05
C VAL A 121 -13.62 -20.23 21.97
N GLU A 122 -13.83 -18.94 22.21
CA GLU A 122 -15.16 -18.34 22.12
C GLU A 122 -15.30 -17.54 20.82
N TYR A 123 -16.40 -17.82 20.11
CA TYR A 123 -16.85 -17.07 18.95
C TYR A 123 -18.03 -16.22 19.38
N SER A 124 -17.90 -14.91 19.25
CA SER A 124 -19.02 -13.99 19.46
C SER A 124 -19.38 -13.35 18.12
N VAL A 125 -20.68 -13.15 17.89
CA VAL A 125 -21.23 -12.47 16.70
C VAL A 125 -20.66 -11.04 16.54
N LYS A 126 -20.09 -10.47 17.61
CA LYS A 126 -19.56 -9.09 17.65
C LYS A 126 -18.08 -8.98 18.01
N LEU A 127 -17.45 -10.01 18.58
CA LEU A 127 -16.05 -9.96 19.01
C LEU A 127 -15.16 -10.84 18.12
N PRO A 128 -13.90 -10.43 17.91
CA PRO A 128 -12.88 -11.33 17.38
C PRO A 128 -12.75 -12.57 18.27
N ILE A 129 -12.11 -13.60 17.73
CA ILE A 129 -11.98 -14.91 18.38
C ILE A 129 -11.21 -14.76 19.69
N ALA A 130 -11.76 -15.27 20.80
CA ALA A 130 -11.06 -15.21 22.08
C ALA A 130 -10.40 -16.55 22.39
N LEU A 131 -9.11 -16.52 22.76
CA LEU A 131 -8.44 -17.63 23.41
C LEU A 131 -8.57 -17.51 24.92
N ILE A 132 -8.96 -18.61 25.53
CA ILE A 132 -9.19 -18.70 26.96
C ILE A 132 -8.44 -19.92 27.48
N SER A 133 -7.69 -19.74 28.55
CA SER A 133 -7.13 -20.84 29.33
C SER A 133 -7.69 -20.79 30.75
N LEU A 134 -8.03 -21.95 31.28
CA LEU A 134 -8.60 -22.13 32.62
C LEU A 134 -7.68 -23.03 33.47
N ILE A 135 -7.63 -22.74 34.76
CA ILE A 135 -6.93 -23.53 35.78
C ILE A 135 -7.92 -24.41 36.57
N GLU A 136 -7.51 -24.98 37.72
CA GLU A 136 -8.39 -25.79 38.57
C GLU A 136 -9.67 -25.02 38.92
N ASN A 137 -10.79 -25.73 39.01
CA ASN A 137 -12.13 -25.17 39.28
C ASN A 137 -12.70 -24.24 38.19
N ASN A 138 -12.19 -24.32 36.95
CA ASN A 138 -12.62 -23.46 35.82
C ASN A 138 -12.37 -21.97 36.05
N GLU A 139 -11.43 -21.60 36.92
CA GLU A 139 -11.05 -20.19 37.08
C GLU A 139 -10.29 -19.70 35.85
N LEU A 140 -10.59 -18.45 35.46
CA LEU A 140 -9.96 -17.82 34.30
C LEU A 140 -8.50 -17.54 34.61
N PHE A 141 -7.60 -18.22 33.90
CA PHE A 141 -6.17 -17.95 33.98
C PHE A 141 -5.78 -16.84 33.01
N GLN A 142 -6.23 -16.97 31.76
CA GLN A 142 -5.92 -15.99 30.75
C GLN A 142 -7.00 -15.88 29.69
N TYR A 143 -7.13 -14.64 29.21
CA TYR A 143 -8.02 -14.25 28.14
C TYR A 143 -7.25 -13.37 27.15
N LYS A 144 -7.29 -13.73 25.87
CA LYS A 144 -6.73 -12.88 24.81
C LYS A 144 -7.62 -12.88 23.57
N ILE A 145 -7.91 -11.69 23.05
CA ILE A 145 -8.68 -11.51 21.83
C ILE A 145 -7.71 -11.59 20.64
N ILE A 146 -7.98 -12.51 19.72
CA ILE A 146 -7.26 -12.65 18.45
C ILE A 146 -8.08 -12.02 17.33
N ARG A 147 -7.46 -11.07 16.65
CA ARG A 147 -8.03 -10.42 15.47
C ARG A 147 -7.74 -11.26 14.23
N ILE A 148 -8.73 -11.99 13.74
CA ILE A 148 -8.75 -12.46 12.35
C ILE A 148 -9.50 -11.42 11.56
N SER A 149 -8.75 -10.49 10.97
CA SER A 149 -9.37 -9.35 10.33
C SER A 149 -10.05 -9.70 9.00
N ASN A 150 -11.09 -8.92 8.71
CA ASN A 150 -11.71 -8.91 7.40
C ASN A 150 -10.70 -8.28 6.44
N ASN A 151 -10.19 -9.08 5.51
CA ASN A 151 -9.13 -8.72 4.56
C ASN A 151 -9.60 -7.68 3.51
N GLU A 152 -10.42 -6.68 3.87
CA GLU A 152 -10.95 -5.64 2.98
C GLU A 152 -9.86 -4.74 2.43
N LEU A 153 -8.97 -4.24 3.28
CA LEU A 153 -7.82 -3.45 2.85
C LEU A 153 -6.91 -4.26 1.90
N LEU A 154 -6.80 -5.57 2.14
CA LEU A 154 -6.05 -6.47 1.25
C LEU A 154 -6.77 -6.65 -0.10
N LYS A 155 -8.10 -6.82 -0.09
CA LYS A 155 -8.91 -6.88 -1.33
C LYS A 155 -8.78 -5.59 -2.14
N GLU A 156 -8.80 -4.44 -1.48
CA GLU A 156 -8.59 -3.14 -2.09
C GLU A 156 -7.17 -2.99 -2.66
N ALA A 157 -6.15 -3.43 -1.92
CA ALA A 157 -4.77 -3.42 -2.41
C ALA A 157 -4.60 -4.32 -3.64
N ILE A 158 -5.19 -5.52 -3.63
CA ILE A 158 -5.16 -6.45 -4.75
C ILE A 158 -5.91 -5.88 -5.96
N SER A 159 -7.08 -5.25 -5.75
CA SER A 159 -7.90 -4.70 -6.83
C SER A 159 -7.26 -3.48 -7.49
N ASN A 160 -6.36 -2.78 -6.81
CA ASN A 160 -5.64 -1.63 -7.34
C ASN A 160 -4.18 -1.91 -7.74
N ARG A 161 -3.71 -3.16 -7.63
CA ARG A 161 -2.30 -3.52 -7.89
C ARG A 161 -1.79 -3.20 -9.29
N TYR A 162 -2.66 -3.16 -10.29
CA TYR A 162 -2.29 -2.83 -11.68
C TYR A 162 -2.19 -1.31 -11.94
N LYS A 163 -2.48 -0.48 -10.93
CA LYS A 163 -2.42 1.00 -11.01
C LYS A 163 -1.25 1.59 -10.22
N VAL A 164 -0.45 0.75 -9.56
CA VAL A 164 0.71 1.14 -8.75
C VAL A 164 2.00 0.73 -9.46
N SER A 165 3.14 1.19 -8.94
CA SER A 165 4.46 0.73 -9.41
C SER A 165 4.64 -0.78 -9.21
N ASP A 166 5.48 -1.39 -10.05
CA ASP A 166 5.77 -2.83 -10.02
C ASP A 166 6.26 -3.31 -8.66
N GLU A 167 7.08 -2.50 -7.98
CA GLU A 167 7.60 -2.79 -6.64
C GLU A 167 6.47 -2.94 -5.61
N ILE A 168 5.48 -2.06 -5.65
CA ILE A 168 4.32 -2.11 -4.75
C ILE A 168 3.40 -3.26 -5.16
N ALA A 169 3.17 -3.46 -6.46
CA ALA A 169 2.37 -4.56 -6.96
C ALA A 169 2.94 -5.92 -6.51
N GLN A 170 4.26 -6.10 -6.60
CA GLN A 170 4.97 -7.27 -6.09
C GLN A 170 4.79 -7.42 -4.57
N SER A 171 4.96 -6.33 -3.81
CA SER A 171 4.77 -6.33 -2.37
C SER A 171 3.34 -6.76 -1.96
N VAL A 172 2.32 -6.35 -2.73
CA VAL A 172 0.92 -6.76 -2.51
C VAL A 172 0.73 -8.26 -2.75
N GLU A 173 1.29 -8.82 -3.83
CA GLU A 173 1.15 -10.26 -4.13
C GLU A 173 1.90 -11.14 -3.12
N GLU A 174 3.08 -10.72 -2.68
CA GLU A 174 3.81 -11.41 -1.62
C GLU A 174 3.06 -11.34 -0.29
N LEU A 175 2.56 -10.16 0.08
CA LEU A 175 1.78 -9.98 1.30
C LEU A 175 0.52 -10.86 1.29
N LYS A 176 -0.19 -10.93 0.16
CA LYS A 176 -1.36 -11.79 -0.02
C LYS A 176 -1.04 -13.26 0.26
N LYS A 177 0.08 -13.78 -0.26
CA LYS A 177 0.51 -15.17 -0.01
C LYS A 177 0.80 -15.39 1.47
N ILE A 178 1.56 -14.49 2.09
CA ILE A 178 1.91 -14.55 3.51
C ILE A 178 0.64 -14.57 4.38
N ILE A 179 -0.28 -13.64 4.13
CA ILE A 179 -1.54 -13.55 4.88
C ILE A 179 -2.39 -14.80 4.70
N TYR A 180 -2.51 -15.30 3.46
CA TYR A 180 -3.25 -16.53 3.22
C TYR A 180 -2.71 -17.71 4.05
N HIS A 181 -1.38 -17.89 4.09
CA HIS A 181 -0.77 -18.97 4.86
C HIS A 181 -0.87 -18.74 6.38
N LEU A 182 -0.69 -17.50 6.84
CA LEU A 182 -0.83 -17.13 8.26
C LEU A 182 -2.28 -17.34 8.73
N ASP A 183 -3.27 -16.76 8.04
CA ASP A 183 -4.68 -16.86 8.39
C ASP A 183 -5.14 -18.33 8.39
N ARG A 184 -4.66 -19.13 7.43
CA ARG A 184 -4.91 -20.58 7.38
C ARG A 184 -4.29 -21.29 8.58
N HIS A 185 -3.06 -20.95 8.95
CA HIS A 185 -2.40 -21.56 10.09
C HIS A 185 -3.10 -21.21 11.40
N VAL A 186 -3.42 -19.93 11.61
CA VAL A 186 -4.16 -19.48 12.80
C VAL A 186 -5.53 -20.15 12.88
N SER A 187 -6.28 -20.18 11.79
CA SER A 187 -7.63 -20.77 11.77
C SER A 187 -7.62 -22.30 11.95
N MET A 188 -6.79 -23.01 11.19
CA MET A 188 -6.79 -24.49 11.18
C MET A 188 -5.93 -25.11 12.29
N ALA A 189 -4.78 -24.52 12.61
CA ALA A 189 -3.85 -25.12 13.55
C ALA A 189 -4.11 -24.63 14.98
N ILE A 190 -4.40 -23.34 15.17
CA ILE A 190 -4.64 -22.80 16.51
C ILE A 190 -6.12 -22.95 16.84
N ILE A 191 -7.00 -22.26 16.12
CA ILE A 191 -8.39 -22.12 16.53
C ILE A 191 -9.14 -23.45 16.48
N ASP A 192 -9.12 -24.15 15.34
CA ASP A 192 -9.82 -25.44 15.20
C ASP A 192 -9.28 -26.48 16.21
N LYS A 193 -7.96 -26.62 16.36
CA LYS A 193 -7.40 -27.61 17.29
C LYS A 193 -7.60 -27.25 18.76
N LEU A 194 -7.54 -25.97 19.13
CA LEU A 194 -7.82 -25.55 20.51
C LEU A 194 -9.29 -25.70 20.87
N SER A 195 -10.20 -25.54 19.89
CA SER A 195 -11.65 -25.68 20.08
C SER A 195 -12.09 -27.13 20.30
N ARG A 196 -11.35 -28.12 19.80
CA ARG A 196 -11.72 -29.54 19.89
C ARG A 196 -11.51 -30.07 21.31
N GLU A 197 -12.57 -30.54 21.95
CA GLU A 197 -12.52 -31.13 23.30
C GLU A 197 -11.72 -32.44 23.34
N GLU A 198 -11.73 -33.21 22.26
CA GLU A 198 -11.04 -34.51 22.14
C GLU A 198 -9.50 -34.40 22.17
N ILE A 199 -8.95 -33.22 21.86
CA ILE A 199 -7.49 -33.02 21.83
C ILE A 199 -7.00 -32.76 23.26
N HIS A 200 -6.16 -33.67 23.77
CA HIS A 200 -5.53 -33.52 25.07
C HIS A 200 -4.75 -32.20 25.21
N ASN A 201 -4.86 -31.53 26.35
CA ASN A 201 -4.28 -30.19 26.56
C ASN A 201 -2.76 -30.14 26.32
N ARG A 202 -2.01 -31.19 26.70
CA ARG A 202 -0.57 -31.28 26.37
C ARG A 202 -0.28 -31.10 24.87
N ASN A 203 -1.15 -31.62 24.00
CA ASN A 203 -1.01 -31.45 22.55
C ASN A 203 -1.38 -30.03 22.11
N LYS A 204 -2.42 -29.44 22.71
CA LYS A 204 -2.80 -28.02 22.50
C LYS A 204 -1.66 -27.07 22.86
N ILE A 205 -1.01 -27.31 24.00
CA ILE A 205 0.18 -26.57 24.45
C ILE A 205 1.33 -26.74 23.45
N LYS A 206 1.59 -27.96 22.98
CA LYS A 206 2.64 -28.21 21.99
C LYS A 206 2.41 -27.46 20.68
N ILE A 207 1.17 -27.39 20.21
CA ILE A 207 0.80 -26.62 19.00
C ILE A 207 1.09 -25.14 19.20
N LEU A 208 0.72 -24.60 20.35
CA LEU A 208 0.95 -23.20 20.72
C LEU A 208 2.46 -22.89 20.80
N ILE A 209 3.24 -23.73 21.47
CA ILE A 209 4.71 -23.59 21.54
C ILE A 209 5.35 -23.65 20.14
N ASP A 210 4.95 -24.62 19.30
CA ASP A 210 5.45 -24.73 17.92
C ASP A 210 5.12 -23.48 17.09
N PHE A 211 3.92 -22.92 17.30
CA PHE A 211 3.56 -21.65 16.69
C PHE A 211 4.51 -20.53 17.12
N ARG A 212 4.71 -20.32 18.42
CA ARG A 212 5.59 -19.26 18.93
C ARG A 212 7.02 -19.43 18.43
N ASP A 213 7.61 -20.61 18.61
CA ASP A 213 9.05 -20.82 18.46
C ASP A 213 9.49 -20.91 16.99
N ARG A 214 8.58 -21.22 16.06
CA ARG A 214 8.94 -21.41 14.64
C ARG A 214 8.11 -20.54 13.71
N ILE A 215 6.80 -20.69 13.78
CA ILE A 215 5.89 -20.14 12.78
C ILE A 215 5.75 -18.62 12.95
N SER A 216 5.66 -18.14 14.18
CA SER A 216 5.53 -16.72 14.49
C SER A 216 6.76 -15.94 14.01
N LEU A 217 7.96 -16.45 14.27
CA LEU A 217 9.22 -15.82 13.87
C LEU A 217 9.37 -15.75 12.35
N ASP A 218 9.03 -16.84 11.64
CA ASP A 218 9.07 -16.87 10.17
C ASP A 218 8.13 -15.82 9.55
N TYR A 219 6.88 -15.75 10.02
CA TYR A 219 5.93 -14.76 9.51
C TYR A 219 6.29 -13.33 9.89
N LEU A 220 6.74 -13.08 11.12
CA LEU A 220 7.19 -11.75 11.55
C LEU A 220 8.34 -11.27 10.67
N SER A 221 9.33 -12.13 10.41
CA SER A 221 10.47 -11.82 9.53
C SER A 221 10.02 -11.46 8.11
N LYS A 222 9.14 -12.27 7.51
CA LYS A 222 8.59 -12.02 6.16
C LYS A 222 7.79 -10.72 6.08
N LEU A 223 6.98 -10.44 7.11
CA LEU A 223 6.23 -9.18 7.21
C LEU A 223 7.16 -7.97 7.36
N ASP A 224 8.25 -8.10 8.13
CA ASP A 224 9.28 -7.06 8.26
C ASP A 224 10.03 -6.79 6.96
N GLU A 225 10.32 -7.82 6.17
CA GLU A 225 10.96 -7.68 4.87
C GLU A 225 10.09 -6.86 3.89
N ILE A 226 8.78 -7.10 3.88
CA ILE A 226 7.85 -6.27 3.08
C ILE A 226 7.79 -4.85 3.64
N MET A 227 7.71 -4.70 4.97
CA MET A 227 7.66 -3.38 5.62
C MET A 227 8.90 -2.52 5.30
N LYS A 228 10.08 -3.13 5.25
CA LYS A 228 11.34 -2.47 4.89
C LYS A 228 11.34 -2.01 3.43
N ARG A 229 10.83 -2.82 2.50
CA ARG A 229 10.74 -2.45 1.07
C ARG A 229 9.82 -1.26 0.84
N ILE A 230 8.65 -1.24 1.48
CA ILE A 230 7.63 -0.20 1.25
C ILE A 230 7.89 1.10 2.03
N THR A 231 8.78 1.08 3.02
CA THR A 231 9.14 2.26 3.82
C THR A 231 10.47 2.81 3.29
N PRO A 232 10.47 3.93 2.54
CA PRO A 232 11.73 4.50 2.11
C PRO A 232 12.59 4.86 3.33
N LEU A 233 13.87 4.53 3.25
CA LEU A 233 14.90 5.12 4.11
C LEU A 233 14.83 6.64 3.87
N HIS A 234 14.35 7.37 4.88
CA HIS A 234 14.37 8.83 4.88
C HIS A 234 15.80 9.35 4.87
#